data_AF-G9KJN7-F1
#
_entry.id   AF-G9KJN7-F1
#
_cell.length_a   1.000
_cell.length_b   1.000
_cell.length_c   1.000
_cell.angle_alpha   90.00
_cell.angle_beta   90.00
_cell.angle_gamma   90.00
#
_symmetry.space_group_name_H-M   'P 1'
#
loop_
_entity.id
_entity.type
_entity.pdbx_description
1 polymer ?
#
loop_
_entity_poly.entity_id
_entity_poly.type
_entity_poly.pdbx_seq_one_letter_code
_entity_poly.pdbx_strand_id
1 'polypeptide(L)' 'MKLSLTKVVNGCRLGKIKNLGKAGDRTMDIPACLLYTKTGSAPHLTHQTLHTIHGLPAMAQLTLSSLAEHHEVLAEYK' A
#
# COMPACT_ATOMS: atom_id res chain seq x y z
N MET A 1 1.01 -14.06 -0.65
CA MET A 1 0.16 -13.47 0.40
C MET A 1 -0.44 -14.55 1.30
N LYS A 2 -0.42 -14.38 2.62
CA LYS A 2 -1.06 -15.26 3.62
C LYS A 2 -1.76 -14.44 4.71
N LEU A 3 -3.09 -14.56 4.82
CA LEU A 3 -3.87 -13.95 5.91
C LEU A 3 -3.78 -14.82 7.17
N SER A 4 -3.59 -14.21 8.34
CA SER A 4 -3.64 -14.89 9.63
C SER A 4 -4.44 -14.05 10.62
N LEU A 5 -5.54 -14.60 11.13
CA LEU A 5 -6.38 -13.91 12.12
C LEU A 5 -5.87 -14.24 13.52
N THR A 6 -5.71 -13.21 14.35
CA THR A 6 -5.43 -13.36 15.78
C THR A 6 -6.71 -13.60 16.55
N LYS A 7 -7.76 -12.81 16.27
CA LYS A 7 -9.09 -12.99 16.86
C LYS A 7 -10.17 -12.40 15.97
N VAL A 8 -11.38 -12.89 16.14
CA VAL A 8 -12.59 -12.31 15.58
C VAL A 8 -13.50 -11.92 16.74
N VAL A 9 -13.79 -10.64 16.91
CA VAL A 9 -14.61 -10.11 18.00
C VAL A 9 -15.80 -9.40 17.39
N ASN A 10 -17.02 -9.90 17.61
CA ASN A 10 -18.25 -9.31 17.08
C ASN A 10 -18.20 -9.06 15.56
N GLY A 11 -17.59 -9.97 14.79
CA GLY A 11 -17.40 -9.85 13.35
C GLY A 11 -16.18 -9.02 12.93
N CYS A 12 -15.54 -8.27 13.83
CA CYS A 12 -14.32 -7.53 13.55
C CYS A 12 -13.10 -8.48 13.52
N ARG A 13 -12.32 -8.42 12.42
CA ARG A 13 -11.19 -9.32 12.17
C ARG A 13 -9.88 -8.64 12.54
N LEU A 14 -9.27 -9.04 13.65
CA LEU A 14 -7.93 -8.62 14.04
C LEU A 14 -6.92 -9.67 13.56
N GLY A 15 -5.87 -9.25 12.89
CA GLY A 15 -4.86 -10.17 12.37
C GLY A 15 -3.77 -9.49 11.56
N LYS A 16 -3.08 -10.28 10.74
CA LYS A 16 -2.03 -9.81 9.83
C LYS A 16 -2.16 -10.45 8.46
N ILE A 17 -1.79 -9.73 7.42
CA ILE A 17 -1.53 -10.24 6.08
C ILE A 17 -0.01 -10.30 5.91
N LYS A 18 0.55 -11.50 5.80
CA LYS A 18 1.98 -11.77 5.61
C LYS A 18 2.30 -12.04 4.15
N ASN A 19 3.59 -12.03 3.83
CA ASN A 19 4.12 -12.34 2.50
C ASN A 19 3.47 -11.47 1.41
N LEU A 20 3.42 -10.16 1.66
CA LEU A 20 2.94 -9.13 0.75
C LEU A 20 4.09 -8.53 -0.09
N GLY A 21 3.73 -7.86 -1.18
CA GLY A 21 4.67 -7.27 -2.13
C GLY A 21 5.25 -8.29 -3.10
N LYS A 22 5.92 -7.81 -4.16
CA LYS A 22 6.54 -8.65 -5.19
C LYS A 22 7.61 -9.59 -4.61
N ALA A 23 8.36 -9.12 -3.60
CA ALA A 23 9.38 -9.91 -2.91
C ALA A 23 8.83 -10.80 -1.78
N GLY A 24 7.55 -10.62 -1.40
CA GLY A 24 6.93 -11.42 -0.33
C GLY A 24 7.51 -11.19 1.06
N ASP A 25 8.14 -10.05 1.31
CA ASP A 25 8.83 -9.68 2.55
C ASP A 25 8.01 -8.74 3.46
N ARG A 26 6.87 -8.24 2.98
CA ARG A 26 6.05 -7.28 3.73
C ARG A 26 4.95 -7.97 4.54
N THR A 27 4.62 -7.35 5.67
CA THR A 27 3.48 -7.71 6.52
C THR A 27 2.66 -6.46 6.81
N MET A 28 1.34 -6.62 6.89
CA MET A 28 0.38 -5.56 7.22
C MET A 28 -0.56 -6.06 8.32
N ASP A 29 -0.79 -5.26 9.35
CA ASP A 29 -1.81 -5.54 10.37
C ASP A 29 -3.21 -5.26 9.81
N ILE A 30 -4.26 -5.91 10.32
CA ILE A 30 -5.66 -5.61 9.98
C ILE A 30 -6.51 -5.47 11.25
N PRO A 31 -7.46 -4.52 11.33
CA PRO A 31 -7.86 -3.57 10.27
C PRO A 31 -6.79 -2.51 9.97
N ALA A 32 -6.66 -2.12 8.70
CA ALA A 32 -5.69 -1.13 8.24
C ALA A 32 -6.18 -0.37 7.00
N CYS A 33 -5.42 0.67 6.63
CA CYS A 33 -5.60 1.45 5.40
C CYS A 33 -4.40 1.29 4.47
N LEU A 34 -4.52 1.82 3.25
CA LEU A 34 -3.42 1.98 2.29
C LEU A 34 -3.02 3.45 2.24
N LEU A 35 -1.76 3.75 1.94
CA LEU A 35 -1.32 5.13 1.72
C LEU A 35 -1.92 5.65 0.41
N TYR A 36 -2.78 6.66 0.49
CA TYR A 36 -3.42 7.23 -0.69
C TYR A 36 -2.42 8.01 -1.56
N THR A 37 -2.35 7.65 -2.83
CA THR A 37 -1.66 8.42 -3.88
C THR A 37 -2.48 8.37 -5.17
N LYS A 38 -2.27 9.34 -6.06
CA LYS A 38 -2.80 9.27 -7.42
C LYS A 38 -1.83 8.47 -8.30
N THR A 39 -0.60 8.98 -8.44
CA THR A 39 0.40 8.50 -9.40
C THR A 39 1.57 7.73 -8.74
N GLY A 40 1.46 7.31 -7.49
CA GLY A 40 2.50 6.56 -6.75
C GLY A 40 3.31 7.40 -5.75
N SER A 41 3.30 8.73 -5.87
CA SER A 41 3.88 9.66 -4.87
C SER A 41 2.79 10.26 -3.99
N ALA A 42 3.05 10.38 -2.69
CA ALA A 42 2.10 10.98 -1.76
C ALA A 42 1.85 12.46 -2.10
N PRO A 43 0.59 12.94 -2.12
CA PRO A 43 0.29 14.32 -2.48
C PRO A 43 1.06 15.31 -1.60
N HIS A 44 1.75 16.26 -2.24
CA HIS A 44 2.54 17.32 -1.58
C HIS A 44 3.77 16.85 -0.80
N LEU A 45 4.10 15.56 -0.81
CA LEU A 45 5.17 15.01 0.02
C LEU A 45 6.25 14.38 -0.84
N THR A 46 7.49 14.84 -0.64
CA THR A 46 8.66 14.08 -1.11
C THR A 46 8.75 12.76 -0.36
N HIS A 47 9.48 11.78 -0.89
CA HIS A 47 9.73 10.53 -0.17
C HIS A 47 10.41 10.76 1.19
N GLN A 48 11.35 11.71 1.27
CA GLN A 48 12.02 12.04 2.53
C GLN A 48 11.05 12.62 3.56
N THR A 49 10.21 13.57 3.16
CA THR A 49 9.16 14.13 4.03
C THR A 49 8.13 13.07 4.42
N LEU A 50 7.79 12.15 3.52
CA LEU A 50 6.88 11.05 3.83
C LEU A 50 7.47 10.20 4.97
N HIS A 51 8.76 9.85 4.92
CA HIS A 51 9.45 9.05 5.95
C HIS A 51 9.50 9.70 7.34
N THR A 52 9.26 11.01 7.48
CA THR A 52 9.15 11.65 8.80
C THR A 52 7.78 11.44 9.45
N ILE A 53 6.79 10.90 8.73
CA ILE A 53 5.44 10.64 9.25
C ILE A 53 5.41 9.26 9.94
N HIS A 54 4.95 9.22 11.20
CA HIS A 54 4.78 7.98 11.93
C HIS A 54 3.56 7.18 11.45
N GLY A 55 3.64 5.85 11.54
CA GLY A 55 2.50 4.97 11.29
C GLY A 55 2.09 4.86 9.82
N LEU A 56 3.01 5.07 8.87
CA LEU A 56 2.72 4.91 7.45
C LEU A 56 2.26 3.48 7.11
N PRO A 57 1.21 3.32 6.29
CA PRO A 57 0.82 2.03 5.75
C PRO A 57 1.96 1.37 4.96
N ALA A 58 2.11 0.05 5.12
CA ALA A 58 3.15 -0.73 4.42
C ALA A 58 2.97 -0.79 2.88
N MET A 59 1.79 -0.41 2.39
CA MET A 59 1.41 -0.45 0.98
C MET A 59 0.75 0.88 0.59
N ALA A 60 1.07 1.35 -0.61
CA ALA A 60 0.45 2.53 -1.21
C ALA A 60 -0.59 2.13 -2.25
N GLN A 61 -1.69 2.88 -2.27
CA GLN A 61 -2.66 2.87 -3.35
C GLN A 61 -2.20 3.87 -4.41
N LEU A 62 -2.29 3.45 -5.67
CA LEU A 62 -2.19 4.29 -6.86
C LEU A 62 -3.37 3.95 -7.77
N THR A 63 -3.78 4.88 -8.62
CA THR A 63 -5.03 4.74 -9.37
C THR A 63 -4.77 4.70 -10.88
N LEU A 64 -5.36 3.71 -11.55
CA LEU A 64 -5.31 3.64 -13.02
C LEU A 64 -5.94 4.88 -13.65
N SER A 65 -6.95 5.48 -13.01
CA SER A 65 -7.56 6.74 -13.47
C SER A 65 -6.57 7.88 -13.68
N SER A 66 -5.43 7.90 -12.97
CA SER A 66 -4.39 8.92 -13.17
C SER A 66 -3.18 8.43 -13.97
N LEU A 67 -2.99 7.11 -14.08
CA LEU A 67 -1.84 6.51 -14.76
C LEU A 67 -2.15 6.06 -16.19
N ALA A 68 -3.42 5.85 -16.55
CA ALA A 68 -3.80 5.33 -17.86
C ALA A 68 -3.31 6.21 -19.03
N GLU A 69 -3.36 7.53 -18.88
CA GLU A 69 -2.88 8.49 -19.88
C GLU A 69 -1.36 8.37 -20.14
N HIS A 70 -0.61 7.79 -19.20
CA HIS A 70 0.84 7.63 -19.28
C HIS A 70 1.26 6.21 -19.67
N HIS A 71 0.33 5.40 -20.23
CA HIS A 71 0.58 4.00 -20.55
C HIS A 71 1.81 3.80 -21.44
N GLU A 72 1.90 4.52 -22.57
CA GLU A 72 3.00 4.38 -23.53
C GLU A 72 4.35 4.69 -22.90
N VAL A 73 4.42 5.76 -22.11
CA VAL A 73 5.64 6.16 -21.40
C VAL A 73 6.08 5.07 -20.41
N LEU A 74 5.14 4.52 -19.64
CA LEU A 74 5.43 3.45 -18.67
C LEU A 74 5.75 2.11 -19.33
N ALA A 75 5.22 1.85 -20.53
CA ALA A 75 5.50 0.64 -21.30
C ALA A 75 6.89 0.68 -21.92
N GLU A 76 7.31 1.84 -22.44
CA GLU A 76 8.63 2.05 -23.02
C GLU A 76 9.74 2.09 -21.94
N TYR A 77 9.44 2.61 -20.75
CA TYR A 77 10.43 2.71 -19.65
C TYR A 77 10.87 1.34 -19.08
N LYS A 78 10.12 0.26 -19.35
CA LYS A 78 10.34 -1.07 -18.77
C LYS A 78 11.65 -1.71 -19.21
#